data_AF-A0A2D8EVB0-F1
#
_entry.id   AF-A0A2D8EVB0-F1
#
_cell.length_a   1.000
_cell.length_b   1.000
_cell.length_c   1.000
_cell.angle_alpha   90.00
_cell.angle_beta   90.00
_cell.angle_gamma   90.00
#
_symmetry.space_group_name_H-M   'P 1'
#
loop_
_entity.id
_entity.type
_entity.pdbx_description
1 polymer ?
#
loop_
_entity_poly.entity_id
_entity_poly.type
_entity_poly.pdbx_seq_one_letter_code
_entity_poly.pdbx_strand_id
1 'polypeptide(L)'
;MGLKKWFEQKWVDIGSKRKDGSYAPCGRSKLAADRKRKYPKCVPAAKAARMTESQRRSAVARKRAKPQGVGGKPTNVSTFTKKYYGGMIDI
;
A
#
# COMPACT_ATOMS: atom_id res chain seq x y z
N MET A 1 16.65 1.20 -16.83
CA MET A 1 15.60 1.33 -15.80
C MET A 1 16.29 1.46 -14.45
N GLY A 2 16.10 2.57 -13.74
CA GLY A 2 16.83 2.83 -12.49
C GLY A 2 15.96 3.52 -11.45
N LEU A 3 16.56 3.82 -10.29
CA LEU A 3 15.89 4.47 -9.15
C LEU A 3 15.15 5.76 -9.53
N LYS A 4 15.58 6.47 -10.57
CA LYS A 4 14.89 7.67 -11.11
C LYS A 4 13.41 7.41 -11.43
N LYS A 5 13.10 6.33 -12.16
CA LYS A 5 11.71 5.94 -12.47
C LYS A 5 10.93 5.57 -11.21
N TRP A 6 11.60 5.06 -10.18
CA TRP A 6 10.98 4.72 -8.91
C TRP A 6 10.59 5.97 -8.11
N PHE A 7 11.43 7.00 -8.10
CA PHE A 7 11.13 8.29 -7.46
C PHE A 7 10.05 9.09 -8.22
N GLU A 8 10.01 9.02 -9.54
CA GLU A 8 9.03 9.71 -10.40
C GLU A 8 7.59 9.19 -10.25
N GLN A 9 7.40 7.99 -9.67
CA GLN A 9 6.09 7.34 -9.54
C GLN A 9 5.10 8.02 -8.58
N LYS A 10 5.52 9.11 -7.90
CA LYS A 10 4.71 9.91 -6.97
C LYS A 10 3.89 9.03 -6.02
N TRP A 11 4.52 8.60 -4.94
CA TRP A 11 3.92 7.64 -4.01
C TRP A 11 2.82 8.27 -3.16
N VAL A 12 1.72 7.53 -2.95
CA VAL A 12 0.56 7.96 -2.15
C VAL A 12 0.22 6.95 -1.06
N ASP A 13 -0.36 7.41 0.04
CA ASP A 13 -0.85 6.56 1.13
C ASP A 13 -2.33 6.21 0.93
N ILE A 14 -2.59 4.96 0.51
CA ILE A 14 -3.97 4.46 0.33
C ILE A 14 -4.71 4.23 1.65
N GLY A 15 -4.02 4.33 2.79
CA GLY A 15 -4.63 4.26 4.12
C GLY A 15 -5.26 5.58 4.59
N SER A 16 -4.99 6.70 3.92
CA SER A 16 -5.45 8.04 4.28
C SER A 16 -6.28 8.68 3.15
N LYS A 17 -7.43 8.06 2.84
CA LYS A 17 -8.40 8.62 1.89
C LYS A 17 -8.95 9.94 2.44
N ARG A 18 -8.86 11.01 1.64
CA ARG A 18 -9.43 12.32 1.96
C ARG A 18 -10.90 12.39 1.50
N LYS A 19 -11.60 13.45 1.92
CA LYS A 19 -13.02 13.68 1.61
C LYS A 19 -13.28 13.84 0.10
N ASP A 20 -12.33 14.41 -0.63
CA ASP A 20 -12.32 14.56 -2.08
C ASP A 20 -12.00 13.26 -2.84
N GLY A 21 -11.78 12.14 -2.13
CA GLY A 21 -11.38 10.87 -2.72
C GLY A 21 -9.90 10.77 -3.08
N SER A 22 -9.12 11.85 -2.91
CA SER A 22 -7.68 11.85 -3.15
C SER A 22 -6.91 11.19 -2.00
N TYR A 23 -5.65 10.82 -2.28
CA TYR A 23 -4.74 10.23 -1.30
C TYR A 23 -3.62 11.22 -0.94
N ALA A 24 -3.22 11.22 0.33
CA ALA A 24 -2.09 12.01 0.75
C ALA A 24 -0.76 11.49 0.14
N PRO A 25 0.22 12.38 -0.12
CA PRO A 25 1.56 11.97 -0.48
C PRO A 25 2.12 10.98 0.55
N CYS A 26 2.74 9.90 0.09
CA CYS A 26 3.32 8.92 0.98
C CYS A 26 4.68 9.37 1.48
N GLY A 27 4.91 9.25 2.77
CA GLY A 27 6.20 9.59 3.38
C GLY A 27 6.13 9.59 4.89
N ARG A 28 7.31 9.62 5.51
CA ARG A 28 7.47 9.67 6.98
C ARG A 28 7.90 11.04 7.51
N SER A 29 8.09 12.02 6.63
CA SER A 29 8.62 13.34 7.01
C SER A 29 7.82 14.04 8.11
N LYS A 30 6.49 13.82 8.17
CA LYS A 30 5.62 14.34 9.23
C LYS A 30 5.35 13.35 10.38
N LEU A 31 5.74 12.08 10.24
CA LEU A 31 5.50 11.02 11.23
C LEU A 31 6.50 11.08 12.39
N ALA A 32 7.69 11.65 12.19
CA ALA A 32 8.67 11.85 13.24
C ALA A 32 8.12 12.73 14.38
N ALA A 33 7.36 13.77 14.02
CA ALA A 33 6.64 14.63 14.97
C ALA A 33 5.34 13.98 15.51
N ASP A 34 4.71 13.10 14.73
CA ASP A 34 3.43 12.47 15.06
C ASP A 34 3.58 10.95 15.18
N ARG A 35 4.28 10.52 16.24
CA ARG A 35 4.56 9.09 16.54
C ARG A 35 3.30 8.25 16.79
N LYS A 36 2.12 8.88 16.89
CA LYS A 36 0.83 8.20 17.09
C LYS A 36 0.26 7.64 15.79
N ARG A 37 0.71 8.13 14.62
CA ARG A 37 0.21 7.65 13.33
C ARG A 37 0.83 6.31 12.93
N LYS A 38 -0.03 5.38 12.51
CA LYS A 38 0.38 4.08 11.94
C LYS A 38 1.16 4.29 10.64
N TYR A 39 2.06 3.36 10.31
CA TYR A 39 2.84 3.42 9.07
C TYR A 39 1.96 3.59 7.84
N PRO A 40 2.26 4.58 6.96
CA PRO A 40 1.50 4.78 5.74
C PRO A 40 1.66 3.57 4.82
N LYS A 41 0.61 3.28 4.05
CA LYS A 41 0.55 2.16 3.13
C LYS A 41 0.81 2.70 1.72
N CYS A 42 2.10 2.87 1.41
CA CYS A 42 2.53 3.47 0.15
C CYS A 42 2.27 2.56 -1.06
N VAL A 43 1.80 3.18 -2.14
CA VAL A 43 1.76 2.63 -3.51
C VAL A 43 1.98 3.76 -4.53
N PRO A 44 2.44 3.48 -5.77
CA PRO A 44 2.51 4.48 -6.83
C PRO A 44 1.14 5.09 -7.13
N ALA A 45 1.07 6.40 -7.37
CA ALA A 45 -0.19 7.10 -7.66
C ALA A 45 -0.96 6.44 -8.82
N ALA A 46 -0.27 6.11 -9.91
CA ALA A 46 -0.88 5.44 -11.06
C ALA A 46 -1.51 4.09 -10.70
N LYS A 47 -0.91 3.33 -9.78
CA LYS A 47 -1.48 2.06 -9.31
C LYS A 47 -2.66 2.30 -8.37
N ALA A 48 -2.59 3.30 -7.50
CA ALA A 48 -3.69 3.66 -6.61
C ALA A 48 -4.95 4.10 -7.37
N ALA A 49 -4.76 4.84 -8.47
CA ALA A 49 -5.83 5.28 -9.36
C ALA A 49 -6.55 4.10 -10.05
N ARG A 50 -5.80 3.05 -10.42
CA ARG A 50 -6.35 1.83 -11.02
C ARG A 50 -7.02 0.89 -10.02
N MET A 51 -6.79 1.05 -8.72
CA MET A 51 -7.40 0.18 -7.73
C MET A 51 -8.85 0.60 -7.45
N THR A 52 -9.75 -0.37 -7.32
CA THR A 52 -11.10 -0.14 -6.78
C THR A 52 -11.05 0.10 -5.27
N GLU A 53 -12.14 0.57 -4.68
CA GLU A 53 -12.23 0.74 -3.22
C GLU A 53 -12.05 -0.58 -2.46
N SER A 54 -12.65 -1.67 -2.92
CA SER A 54 -12.51 -2.99 -2.33
C SER A 54 -11.06 -3.50 -2.40
N GLN A 55 -10.39 -3.31 -3.54
CA GLN A 55 -8.98 -3.65 -3.71
C GLN A 55 -8.08 -2.85 -2.75
N ARG A 56 -8.34 -1.54 -2.57
CA ARG A 56 -7.57 -0.69 -1.65
C ARG A 56 -7.78 -1.11 -0.19
N ARG A 57 -9.03 -1.33 0.24
CA ARG A 57 -9.34 -1.83 1.59
C ARG A 57 -8.64 -3.17 1.86
N SER A 58 -8.71 -4.10 0.91
CA SER A 58 -8.00 -5.39 0.99
C SER A 58 -6.48 -5.20 1.09
N ALA A 59 -5.90 -4.33 0.26
CA ALA A 59 -4.46 -4.05 0.28
C ALA A 59 -4.00 -3.45 1.63
N VAL A 60 -4.76 -2.50 2.19
CA VAL A 60 -4.46 -1.88 3.49
C VAL A 60 -4.56 -2.91 4.61
N ALA A 61 -5.63 -3.71 4.65
CA ALA A 61 -5.82 -4.76 5.65
C ALA A 61 -4.66 -5.77 5.62
N ARG A 62 -4.29 -6.25 4.42
CA ARG A 62 -3.15 -7.15 4.23
C ARG A 62 -1.83 -6.56 4.70
N LYS A 63 -1.54 -5.30 4.35
CA LYS A 63 -0.33 -4.59 4.81
C LYS A 63 -0.32 -4.27 6.32
N ARG A 64 -1.44 -4.45 7.03
CA ARG A 64 -1.57 -4.30 8.48
C ARG A 64 -1.58 -5.65 9.23
N ALA A 65 -1.94 -6.74 8.55
CA ALA A 65 -2.20 -8.03 9.19
C ALA A 65 -0.96 -8.65 9.85
N LYS A 66 0.24 -8.44 9.29
CA LYS A 66 1.49 -8.94 9.86
C LYS A 66 2.59 -7.90 9.76
N PRO A 67 3.53 -7.86 10.72
CA PRO A 67 4.77 -7.09 10.59
C PRO A 67 5.47 -7.42 9.27
N GLN A 68 5.88 -6.39 8.53
CA GLN A 68 6.56 -6.52 7.24
C GLN A 68 8.06 -6.41 7.44
N GLY A 69 8.86 -7.22 6.74
CA GLY A 69 10.32 -7.13 6.82
C GLY A 69 10.94 -7.82 8.04
N VAL A 70 10.20 -8.74 8.69
CA VAL A 70 10.75 -9.53 9.81
C VAL A 70 11.90 -10.39 9.27
N GLY A 71 13.09 -10.22 9.82
CA GLY A 71 14.30 -10.90 9.34
C GLY A 71 14.74 -10.48 7.92
N GLY A 72 14.39 -9.26 7.48
CA GLY A 72 14.78 -8.74 6.16
C GLY A 72 13.97 -9.30 4.98
N LYS A 73 13.01 -10.19 5.23
CA LYS A 73 12.15 -10.78 4.19
C LYS A 73 10.75 -10.15 4.17
N PRO A 74 10.14 -9.94 3.00
CA PRO A 74 8.76 -9.51 2.90
C PRO A 74 7.81 -10.54 3.54
N THR A 75 6.83 -10.07 4.31
CA THR A 75 5.81 -10.97 4.92
C THR A 75 4.60 -11.03 4.01
N ASN A 76 4.54 -12.08 3.19
CA ASN A 76 3.41 -12.33 2.29
C ASN A 76 2.20 -12.84 3.07
N VAL A 77 1.05 -12.20 2.86
CA VAL A 77 -0.24 -12.61 3.42
C VAL A 77 -1.13 -13.14 2.30
N SER A 78 -1.97 -14.13 2.61
CA SER A 78 -2.87 -14.73 1.61
C SER A 78 -3.84 -13.68 1.05
N THR A 79 -4.05 -13.74 -0.26
CA THR A 79 -5.10 -12.96 -0.95
C THR A 79 -6.38 -13.78 -1.01
N PHE A 80 -7.53 -13.13 -1.25
CA PHE A 80 -8.76 -13.85 -1.55
C PHE A 80 -8.53 -14.81 -2.73
N THR A 81 -7.72 -14.37 -3.70
CA THR A 81 -7.36 -15.18 -4.84
C THR A 81 -6.65 -16.47 -4.48
N LYS A 82 -5.64 -16.38 -3.61
CA LYS A 82 -4.95 -17.57 -3.10
C LYS A 82 -5.89 -18.47 -2.28
N LYS A 83 -6.84 -17.87 -1.55
CA LYS A 83 -7.79 -18.62 -0.71
C LYS A 83 -8.85 -19.38 -1.52
N TYR A 84 -9.39 -18.78 -2.58
CA TYR A 84 -10.51 -19.34 -3.34
C TYR A 84 -10.08 -20.01 -4.66
N TYR A 85 -9.04 -19.50 -5.31
CA TYR A 85 -8.62 -19.94 -6.65
C TYR A 85 -7.21 -20.55 -6.67
N GLY A 86 -6.59 -20.77 -5.50
CA GLY A 86 -5.28 -21.41 -5.38
C GLY A 86 -4.08 -20.58 -5.87
N GLY A 87 -4.28 -19.40 -6.44
CA GLY A 87 -3.21 -18.66 -7.11
C GLY A 87 -3.50 -17.20 -7.36
N MET A 88 -2.73 -16.59 -8.27
CA MET A 88 -3.04 -15.26 -8.83
C MET A 88 -3.95 -15.49 -10.04
N ILE A 89 -5.05 -14.75 -10.12
CA ILE A 89 -5.94 -14.74 -11.28
C ILE A 89 -5.66 -13.45 -12.02
N ASP A 90 -5.47 -13.56 -13.33
CA ASP A 90 -5.45 -12.41 -14.21
C ASP A 90 -6.91 -12.00 -14.45
N ILE A 91 -7.31 -10.89 -13.82
CA ILE A 91 -8.56 -10.17 -14.11
C ILE A 91 -8.18 -8.93 -14.91
#